data_AF-A0A9K3I564-F1
#
_entry.id   AF-A0A9K3I564-F1
#
_cell.length_a   1.000
_cell.length_b   1.000
_cell.length_c   1.000
_cell.angle_alpha   90.00
_cell.angle_beta   90.00
_cell.angle_gamma   90.00
#
_symmetry.space_group_name_H-M   'P 1'
#
loop_
_entity.id
_entity.type
_entity.pdbx_description
1 polymer ?
#
loop_
_entity_poly.entity_id
_entity_poly.type
_entity_poly.pdbx_seq_one_letter_code
_entity_poly.pdbx_strand_id
1 'polypeptide(L)'
;MVTPLFEKALSPTDAGTGGRLVLPKICAEKFFPSIDVAESIPMVVQDSEGKDWLFTLRTWPNNKSQMYYLEGFEPYVQSMKLVQGDIGN
;
A
#
# COMPACT_ATOMS: atom_id res chain seq x y z
N MET A 1 -16.75 14.61 4.51
CA MET A 1 -15.45 15.10 4.01
C MET A 1 -14.45 13.99 4.25
N VAL A 2 -13.66 13.64 3.23
CA VAL A 2 -12.54 12.70 3.36
C VAL A 2 -11.27 13.53 3.55
N THR A 3 -10.42 13.15 4.50
CA THR A 3 -9.13 13.82 4.73
C THR A 3 -8.05 13.11 3.93
N PRO A 4 -7.41 13.76 2.93
CA PRO A 4 -6.30 13.15 2.22
C PRO A 4 -5.11 12.95 3.16
N LEU A 5 -4.50 11.76 3.14
CA LEU A 5 -3.37 11.41 4.01
C LEU A 5 -2.04 11.50 3.27
N PHE A 6 -1.93 10.84 2.12
CA PHE A 6 -0.77 10.87 1.24
C PHE A 6 -1.16 10.38 -0.16
N GLU A 7 -0.27 10.63 -1.12
CA GLU A 7 -0.36 10.10 -2.48
C GLU A 7 0.90 9.30 -2.81
N LYS A 8 0.77 8.34 -3.71
CA LYS A 8 1.89 7.58 -4.23
C LYS A 8 1.69 7.28 -5.71
N ALA A 9 2.68 7.66 -6.51
CA ALA A 9 2.81 7.18 -7.88
C ALA A 9 3.28 5.71 -7.88
N LEU A 10 2.61 4.88 -8.69
CA LEU A 10 2.93 3.47 -8.83
C LEU A 10 4.25 3.29 -9.58
N SER A 11 5.19 2.59 -8.94
CA SER A 11 6.40 2.09 -9.60
C SER A 11 6.07 0.85 -10.45
N PRO A 12 6.99 0.39 -11.33
CA PRO A 12 6.80 -0.85 -12.07
C PRO A 12 6.50 -2.06 -11.18
N THR A 13 7.07 -2.08 -9.97
CA THR A 13 6.88 -3.17 -9.01
C THR A 13 5.48 -3.12 -8.40
N ASP A 14 4.95 -1.93 -8.17
CA ASP A 14 3.61 -1.72 -7.59
C ASP A 14 2.51 -2.10 -8.58
N ALA A 15 2.69 -1.78 -9.86
CA ALA A 15 1.78 -2.13 -10.96
C ALA A 15 2.03 -3.53 -11.54
N GLY A 16 3.01 -4.26 -11.00
CA GLY A 16 3.43 -5.57 -11.50
C GLY A 16 2.71 -6.75 -10.82
N THR A 17 3.10 -7.96 -11.21
CA THR A 17 2.54 -9.23 -10.68
C THR A 17 2.97 -9.54 -9.25
N GLY A 18 3.79 -8.69 -8.63
CA GLY A 18 4.24 -8.88 -7.25
C GLY A 18 3.14 -8.67 -6.20
N GLY A 19 2.03 -8.03 -6.58
CA GLY A 19 0.87 -7.80 -5.71
C GLY A 19 1.18 -7.01 -4.45
N ARG A 20 2.21 -6.16 -4.50
CA ARG A 20 2.73 -5.39 -3.37
C ARG A 20 2.81 -3.91 -3.72
N LEU A 21 2.25 -3.07 -2.86
CA LEU A 21 2.44 -1.62 -2.93
C LEU A 21 3.48 -1.18 -1.89
N VAL A 22 4.62 -0.64 -2.33
CA VAL A 22 5.67 -0.13 -1.44
C VAL A 22 5.32 1.28 -0.96
N LEU A 23 5.14 1.47 0.35
CA LEU A 23 4.73 2.75 0.92
C LEU A 23 5.93 3.70 1.13
N PRO A 24 5.77 5.03 0.93
CA PRO A 24 6.77 6.00 1.36
C PRO A 24 6.91 5.92 2.88
N LYS A 25 8.14 5.69 3.37
CA LYS A 25 8.40 5.43 4.80
C LYS A 25 7.76 6.45 5.74
N ILE A 26 7.97 7.75 5.47
CA ILE A 26 7.44 8.85 6.30
C ILE A 26 5.91 8.81 6.37
N CYS A 27 5.24 8.41 5.28
CA CYS A 27 3.78 8.29 5.25
C CYS A 27 3.31 7.06 6.03
N ALA A 28 4.00 5.93 5.85
CA ALA A 28 3.70 4.70 6.59
C ALA A 28 3.77 4.92 8.10
N GLU A 29 4.87 5.51 8.59
CA GLU A 29 5.09 5.77 10.02
C GLU A 29 4.10 6.80 10.61
N LYS A 30 3.58 7.71 9.79
CA LYS A 30 2.65 8.76 10.24
C LYS A 30 1.19 8.33 10.26
N PHE A 31 0.79 7.49 9.31
CA PHE A 31 -0.63 7.24 9.02
C PHE A 31 -1.08 5.79 9.23
N PHE A 32 -0.14 4.84 9.33
CA PHE A 32 -0.46 3.44 9.59
C PHE A 32 -0.11 3.08 11.03
N PRO A 33 -0.71 1.99 11.58
CA PRO A 33 -0.31 1.45 12.86
C PRO A 33 1.18 1.09 12.87
N SER A 34 1.82 1.30 14.03
CA SER A 34 3.16 0.76 14.26
C SER A 34 3.13 -0.77 14.18
N ILE A 35 4.13 -1.35 13.52
CA ILE A 35 4.21 -2.79 13.25
C ILE A 35 5.67 -3.23 13.32
N ASP A 36 5.91 -4.37 13.96
CA ASP A 36 7.23 -4.99 14.04
C ASP A 36 7.52 -5.85 12.80
N VAL A 37 8.80 -6.13 12.55
CA VAL A 37 9.27 -6.85 11.34
C VAL A 37 8.66 -8.25 11.17
N ALA A 38 8.37 -8.94 12.27
CA ALA A 38 7.79 -10.28 12.24
C ALA A 38 6.26 -10.28 12.13
N GLU A 39 5.62 -9.11 12.16
CA GLU A 39 4.17 -8.98 12.24
C GLU A 39 3.53 -8.66 10.89
N SER A 40 2.22 -8.86 10.84
CA SER A 40 1.37 -8.52 9.70
C SER A 40 0.03 -8.02 10.22
N ILE A 41 -0.46 -6.90 9.69
CA ILE A 41 -1.73 -6.31 10.11
C ILE A 41 -2.69 -6.34 8.91
N PRO A 42 -3.76 -7.16 8.94
CA PRO A 42 -4.80 -7.08 7.94
C PRO A 42 -5.60 -5.79 8.10
N MET A 43 -5.92 -5.14 7.01
CA MET A 43 -6.66 -3.89 6.98
C MET A 43 -7.62 -3.84 5.81
N VAL A 44 -8.82 -3.32 6.07
CA VAL A 44 -9.82 -3.05 5.04
C VAL A 44 -9.70 -1.59 4.62
N VAL A 45 -9.53 -1.36 3.32
CA VAL A 45 -9.49 -0.03 2.71
C VAL A 45 -10.63 0.05 1.71
N GLN A 46 -11.49 1.05 1.88
CA GLN A 46 -12.59 1.30 0.96
C GLN A 46 -12.11 2.25 -0.14
N ASP A 47 -12.40 1.91 -1.40
CA ASP A 47 -12.14 2.81 -2.53
C ASP A 47 -13.22 3.90 -2.68
N SER A 48 -13.01 4.80 -3.64
CA SER A 48 -13.92 5.90 -3.94
C SER A 48 -15.30 5.46 -4.47
N GLU A 49 -15.44 4.22 -4.95
CA GLU A 49 -16.71 3.62 -5.38
C GLU A 49 -17.43 2.88 -4.22
N GLY A 50 -16.83 2.85 -3.03
CA GLY A 50 -17.39 2.20 -1.85
C GLY A 50 -17.07 0.71 -1.74
N LYS A 51 -16.19 0.17 -2.58
CA LYS A 51 -15.77 -1.24 -2.52
C LYS A 51 -14.63 -1.42 -1.53
N ASP A 52 -14.76 -2.46 -0.72
CA ASP A 52 -13.77 -2.83 0.28
C ASP A 52 -12.66 -3.69 -0.32
N TRP A 53 -11.42 -3.35 0.03
CA TRP A 53 -10.21 -4.06 -0.34
C TRP A 53 -9.48 -4.52 0.91
N LEU A 54 -9.22 -5.82 1.01
CA LEU A 54 -8.41 -6.37 2.09
C LEU A 54 -6.94 -6.34 1.68
N PHE A 55 -6.15 -5.56 2.41
CA PHE A 55 -4.70 -5.53 2.29
C PHE A 55 -4.05 -6.01 3.58
N THR A 56 -2.79 -6.42 3.49
CA THR A 56 -1.98 -6.75 4.67
C THR A 56 -0.79 -5.81 4.74
N LEU A 57 -0.73 -4.98 5.79
CA LEU A 57 0.44 -4.16 6.08
C LEU A 57 1.55 -5.04 6.62
N ARG A 58 2.74 -4.94 6.01
CA ARG A 58 3.94 -5.66 6.41
C ARG A 58 5.17 -4.79 6.28
N THR A 59 6.26 -5.25 6.87
CA THR A 59 7.57 -4.62 6.72
C THR A 59 8.64 -5.64 6.35
N TRP A 60 9.70 -5.17 5.70
CA TRP A 60 10.94 -5.94 5.55
C TRP A 60 12.13 -5.13 6.05
N PRO A 61 13.18 -5.78 6.60
CA PRO A 61 14.43 -5.11 6.93
C PRO A 61 15.04 -4.44 5.70
N ASN A 62 15.51 -3.20 5.86
CA ASN A 62 16.28 -2.48 4.85
C ASN A 62 17.41 -1.70 5.53
N ASN A 63 18.63 -2.26 5.48
CA ASN A 63 19.81 -1.76 6.18
C ASN A 63 19.55 -1.57 7.68
N LYS A 64 19.66 -0.33 8.20
CA LYS A 64 19.36 0.04 9.60
C LYS A 64 17.92 0.51 9.80
N SER A 65 17.05 0.25 8.84
CA SER A 65 15.64 0.67 8.81
C SER A 65 14.75 -0.50 8.37
N GLN A 66 13.46 -0.23 8.22
CA GLN A 66 12.51 -1.08 7.52
C GLN A 66 11.91 -0.35 6.31
N MET A 67 11.39 -1.10 5.35
CA MET A 67 10.43 -0.58 4.37
C MET A 67 9.06 -1.18 4.65
N TYR A 68 8.03 -0.42 4.30
CA TYR A 68 6.63 -0.77 4.49
C TYR A 68 6.01 -1.10 3.14
N TYR A 69 5.14 -2.10 3.12
CA TYR A 69 4.39 -2.45 1.94
C TYR A 69 3.04 -3.07 2.29
N LEU A 70 2.09 -2.96 1.36
CA LEU A 70 0.80 -3.63 1.41
C LEU A 70 0.84 -4.86 0.52
N GLU A 71 0.55 -6.04 1.07
CA GLU A 71 0.28 -7.25 0.29
C GLU A 71 -1.20 -7.33 -0.11
N GLY A 72 -1.47 -8.02 -1.22
CA GLY A 72 -2.83 -8.19 -1.76
C GLY A 72 -3.25 -7.05 -2.70
N PHE A 73 -2.30 -6.30 -3.23
CA PHE A 73 -2.59 -5.11 -4.07
C PHE A 73 -2.89 -5.45 -5.53
N GLU A 74 -2.52 -6.64 -6.01
CA GLU A 74 -2.73 -7.05 -7.42
C GLU A 74 -4.20 -6.99 -7.86
N PRO A 75 -5.19 -7.54 -7.12
CA PRO A 75 -6.59 -7.45 -7.52
C PRO A 75 -7.10 -6.02 -7.64
N TYR A 76 -6.60 -5.11 -6.78
CA TYR A 76 -6.93 -3.68 -6.84
C TYR A 76 -6.37 -3.05 -8.13
N VAL A 77 -5.08 -3.26 -8.41
CA VAL A 77 -4.42 -2.76 -9.64
C VAL A 77 -5.15 -3.25 -10.89
N GLN A 78 -5.50 -4.53 -10.96
CA GLN A 78 -6.22 -5.12 -12.09
C GLN A 78 -7.63 -4.55 -12.24
N SER A 79 -8.37 -4.40 -11.14
CA SER A 79 -9.74 -3.85 -11.14
C SER A 79 -9.75 -2.39 -11.58
N MET A 80 -8.78 -1.61 -11.11
CA MET A 80 -8.65 -0.18 -11.42
C MET A 80 -7.90 0.07 -12.73
N LYS A 81 -7.40 -0.98 -13.39
CA LYS A 81 -6.58 -0.93 -14.62
C LYS A 81 -5.37 0.00 -14.51
N LEU A 82 -4.77 0.04 -13.33
CA LEU A 82 -3.66 0.95 -13.04
C LEU A 82 -2.38 0.48 -13.72
N VAL A 83 -1.62 1.43 -14.25
CA VAL A 83 -0.31 1.21 -14.86
C VAL A 83 0.78 1.98 -14.11
N GLN A 84 2.05 1.74 -14.48
CA GLN A 84 3.16 2.50 -13.94
C GLN A 84 2.95 4.01 -14.16
N GLY A 85 3.19 4.79 -13.10
CA GLY A 85 3.06 6.24 -13.14
C GLY A 85 1.69 6.76 -12.72
N ASP A 86 0.68 5.90 -12.65
CA ASP A 86 -0.62 6.28 -12.12
C ASP A 86 -0.53 6.55 -10.61
N ILE A 87 -1.37 7.46 -10.13
CA ILE A 87 -1.54 7.78 -8.73
C ILE A 87 -2.88 7.17 -8.31
N GLY A 88 -2.90 6.35 -7.25
CA GLY A 88 -4.15 5.74 -6.76
C GLY A 88 -5.15 6.83 -6.34
N ASN A 89 -6.34 6.81 -6.94
CA ASN A 89 -7.48 7.69 -6.61
C ASN A 89 -8.37 7.06 -5.53
#